data_AF-A0A2D6W0X9-F1
#
_entry.id   AF-A0A2D6W0X9-F1
#
_cell.length_a   1.000
_cell.length_b   1.000
_cell.length_c   1.000
_cell.angle_alpha   90.00
_cell.angle_beta   90.00
_cell.angle_gamma   90.00
#
_symmetry.space_group_name_H-M   'P 1'
#
loop_
_entity.id
_entity.type
_entity.pdbx_description
1 polymer ?
#
loop_
_entity_poly.entity_id
_entity_poly.type
_entity_poly.pdbx_seq_one_letter_code
_entity_poly.pdbx_strand_id
1 'polypeptide(L)'
;AQCVDNEKWGGLPNAVRALVWLLLPDTRPDLSPDPWQVMENSAELSVESGIRASYAVQVVAAETFGRPQVLAQAISEFAEAEERIEVWEEYRLVDEVARRIVQFASDKHWSANYGHRTPRTFFGKMSPERNTENVETMDLEGLL
;
A
#
# COMPACT_ATOMS: atom_id res chain seq x y z
N ALA A 1 19.88 -22.64 9.14
CA ALA A 1 19.48 -21.33 9.68
C ALA A 1 17.97 -21.34 9.89
N GLN A 2 17.46 -20.81 10.99
CA GLN A 2 16.04 -20.63 11.20
C GLN A 2 15.61 -19.39 10.41
N CYS A 3 14.62 -19.51 9.53
CA CYS A 3 14.08 -18.37 8.79
C CYS A 3 13.48 -17.36 9.78
N VAL A 4 13.56 -16.07 9.45
CA VAL A 4 12.83 -15.02 10.17
C VAL A 4 11.34 -15.33 10.07
N ASP A 5 10.64 -15.25 11.20
CA ASP A 5 9.22 -15.56 11.32
C ASP A 5 8.35 -14.53 10.60
N ASN A 6 7.55 -14.94 9.62
CA ASN A 6 6.78 -13.99 8.82
C ASN A 6 5.63 -13.34 9.59
N GLU A 7 4.92 -14.11 10.40
CA GLU A 7 3.73 -13.66 11.14
C GLU A 7 4.14 -12.72 12.26
N LYS A 8 5.21 -13.06 12.98
CA LYS A 8 5.78 -12.19 14.01
C LYS A 8 6.14 -10.79 13.49
N TRP A 9 6.50 -10.67 12.23
CA TRP A 9 6.96 -9.42 11.60
C TRP A 9 5.96 -8.85 10.59
N GLY A 10 4.67 -9.17 10.73
CA GLY A 10 3.60 -8.56 9.94
C GLY A 10 3.75 -8.73 8.43
N GLY A 11 4.24 -9.88 7.98
CA GLY A 11 4.41 -10.18 6.56
C GLY A 11 5.67 -9.59 5.91
N LEU A 12 6.42 -8.74 6.62
CA LEU A 12 7.56 -8.03 6.04
C LEU A 12 8.64 -8.97 5.46
N PRO A 13 9.01 -10.10 6.10
CA PRO A 13 9.98 -11.04 5.53
C PRO A 13 9.54 -11.62 4.19
N ASN A 14 8.26 -11.96 4.02
CA ASN A 14 7.74 -12.45 2.76
C ASN A 14 7.61 -11.34 1.71
N ALA A 15 7.20 -10.13 2.08
CA ALA A 15 7.18 -8.98 1.18
C ALA A 15 8.57 -8.70 0.59
N VAL A 16 9.62 -8.68 1.43
CA VAL A 16 11.00 -8.52 0.99
C VAL A 16 11.45 -9.68 0.10
N ARG A 17 11.12 -10.92 0.46
CA ARG A 17 11.44 -12.09 -0.37
C ARG A 17 10.79 -12.01 -1.74
N ALA A 18 9.53 -11.61 -1.81
CA ALA A 18 8.81 -11.42 -3.06
C ALA A 18 9.44 -10.32 -3.92
N LEU A 19 9.86 -9.20 -3.33
CA LEU A 19 10.62 -8.17 -4.03
C LEU A 19 11.95 -8.72 -4.57
N VAL A 20 12.68 -9.52 -3.79
CA VAL A 20 13.92 -10.19 -4.25
C VAL A 20 13.63 -11.10 -5.44
N TRP A 21 12.53 -11.87 -5.43
CA TRP A 21 12.14 -12.69 -6.57
C TRP A 21 11.79 -11.88 -7.82
N LEU A 22 11.25 -10.68 -7.67
CA LEU A 22 11.04 -9.79 -8.82
C LEU A 22 12.35 -9.24 -9.37
N LEU A 23 13.30 -8.90 -8.50
CA LEU A 23 14.61 -8.35 -8.88
C LEU A 23 15.55 -9.43 -9.45
N LEU A 24 15.48 -10.64 -8.91
CA LEU A 24 16.34 -11.78 -9.24
C LEU A 24 15.46 -13.04 -9.45
N PRO A 25 14.80 -13.18 -10.63
CA PRO A 25 13.84 -14.26 -10.88
C PRO A 25 14.40 -15.67 -10.69
N ASP A 26 15.68 -15.88 -11.00
CA ASP A 26 16.36 -17.17 -10.83
C ASP A 26 16.48 -17.62 -9.36
N THR A 27 16.21 -16.73 -8.40
CA THR A 27 16.19 -17.06 -6.97
C THR A 27 14.83 -17.54 -6.48
N ARG A 28 13.79 -17.50 -7.33
CA ARG A 28 12.46 -17.99 -7.01
C ARG A 28 12.39 -19.51 -7.22
N PRO A 29 12.10 -20.31 -6.17
CA PRO A 29 11.87 -21.75 -6.34
C PRO A 29 10.65 -22.02 -7.23
N ASP A 30 10.70 -23.07 -8.05
CA ASP A 30 9.69 -23.39 -9.07
C ASP A 30 8.25 -23.47 -8.53
N LEU A 31 8.07 -24.01 -7.33
CA LEU A 31 6.75 -24.19 -6.68
C LEU A 31 6.31 -22.98 -5.84
N SER A 32 7.00 -21.85 -5.96
CA SER A 32 6.67 -20.66 -5.16
C SER A 32 5.47 -19.90 -5.74
N PRO A 33 4.62 -19.32 -4.89
CA PRO A 33 3.52 -18.47 -5.32
C PRO A 33 4.00 -17.24 -6.10
N ASP A 34 3.08 -16.58 -6.80
CA ASP A 34 3.36 -15.34 -7.50
C ASP A 34 3.84 -14.24 -6.52
N PRO A 35 4.95 -13.53 -6.80
CA PRO A 35 5.47 -12.50 -5.90
C PRO A 35 4.47 -11.38 -5.59
N TRP A 36 3.60 -11.01 -6.53
CA TRP A 36 2.61 -9.95 -6.26
C TRP A 36 1.53 -10.44 -5.30
N GLN A 37 1.06 -11.67 -5.45
CA GLN A 37 0.17 -12.30 -4.47
C GLN A 37 0.83 -12.39 -3.09
N VAL A 38 2.12 -12.74 -3.03
CA VAL A 38 2.84 -12.78 -1.74
C VAL A 38 2.92 -11.40 -1.11
N MET A 39 3.16 -10.34 -1.89
CA MET A 39 3.19 -8.98 -1.37
C MET A 39 1.82 -8.49 -0.91
N GLU A 40 0.75 -8.80 -1.65
CA GLU A 40 -0.63 -8.48 -1.27
C GLU A 40 -0.97 -9.14 0.08
N ASN A 41 -0.79 -10.45 0.21
CA ASN A 41 -1.04 -11.17 1.47
C ASN A 41 -0.17 -10.63 2.62
N SER A 42 1.07 -10.22 2.32
CA SER A 42 1.96 -9.64 3.32
C SER A 42 1.52 -8.24 3.75
N ALA A 43 0.95 -7.45 2.84
CA ALA A 43 0.39 -6.13 3.12
C ALA A 43 -0.88 -6.25 3.98
N GLU A 44 -1.76 -7.19 3.69
CA GLU A 44 -2.94 -7.48 4.53
C GLU A 44 -2.53 -7.87 5.96
N LEU A 45 -1.63 -8.85 6.10
CA LEU A 45 -1.12 -9.30 7.40
C LEU A 45 -0.45 -8.18 8.22
N SER A 46 0.13 -7.18 7.52
CA SER A 46 0.79 -6.05 8.16
C SER A 46 -0.17 -5.15 8.94
N VAL A 47 -1.44 -5.08 8.53
CA VAL A 47 -2.49 -4.34 9.23
C VAL A 47 -2.90 -5.08 10.50
N GLU A 48 -3.10 -6.39 10.41
CA GLU A 48 -3.46 -7.24 11.55
C GLU A 48 -2.35 -7.29 12.61
N SER A 49 -1.10 -7.19 12.15
CA SER A 49 0.10 -7.23 13.00
C SER A 49 0.57 -5.85 13.47
N GLY A 50 -0.15 -4.76 13.21
CA GLY A 50 0.21 -3.46 13.79
C GLY A 50 1.48 -2.77 13.25
N ILE A 51 2.01 -3.18 12.08
CA ILE A 51 3.13 -2.49 11.40
C ILE A 51 3.01 -2.56 9.87
N ARG A 52 2.66 -1.46 9.19
CA ARG A 52 2.38 -1.47 7.72
C ARG A 52 3.60 -1.41 6.83
N ALA A 53 4.75 -1.91 7.28
CA ALA A 53 5.99 -1.89 6.51
C ALA A 53 5.89 -2.70 5.20
N SER A 54 5.09 -3.76 5.18
CA SER A 54 4.86 -4.59 3.99
C SER A 54 4.19 -3.81 2.84
N TYR A 55 3.27 -2.89 3.13
CA TYR A 55 2.71 -1.99 2.12
C TYR A 55 3.77 -1.09 1.50
N ALA A 56 4.70 -0.54 2.31
CA ALA A 56 5.77 0.29 1.77
C ALA A 56 6.65 -0.49 0.78
N VAL A 57 6.90 -1.78 1.05
CA VAL A 57 7.62 -2.66 0.11
C VAL A 57 6.80 -2.89 -1.17
N GLN A 58 5.50 -3.18 -1.05
CA GLN A 58 4.61 -3.38 -2.20
C GLN A 58 4.52 -2.13 -3.07
N VAL A 59 4.41 -0.94 -2.48
CA VAL A 59 4.39 0.35 -3.17
C VAL A 59 5.70 0.59 -3.92
N VAL A 60 6.85 0.40 -3.26
CA VAL A 60 8.17 0.54 -3.90
C VAL A 60 8.32 -0.45 -5.05
N ALA A 61 7.87 -1.69 -4.88
CA ALA A 61 7.88 -2.69 -5.94
C ALA A 61 7.01 -2.24 -7.12
N ALA A 62 5.76 -1.83 -6.87
CA ALA A 62 4.83 -1.41 -7.90
C ALA A 62 5.36 -0.21 -8.70
N GLU A 63 5.98 0.77 -8.02
CA GLU A 63 6.69 1.87 -8.69
C GLU A 63 7.87 1.37 -9.53
N THR A 64 8.71 0.51 -8.97
CA THR A 64 9.95 0.01 -9.62
C THR A 64 9.63 -0.78 -10.89
N PHE A 65 8.59 -1.59 -10.87
CA PHE A 65 8.22 -2.48 -11.97
C PHE A 65 7.09 -1.92 -12.86
N GLY A 66 6.73 -0.63 -12.70
CA GLY A 66 5.77 0.03 -13.58
C GLY A 66 4.36 -0.56 -13.52
N ARG A 67 3.85 -0.85 -12.32
CA ARG A 67 2.49 -1.38 -12.10
C ARG A 67 1.57 -0.32 -11.50
N PRO A 68 1.04 0.63 -12.30
CA PRO A 68 0.27 1.75 -11.78
C PRO A 68 -1.04 1.33 -11.09
N GLN A 69 -1.68 0.23 -11.51
CA GLN A 69 -2.89 -0.26 -10.85
C GLN A 69 -2.58 -0.81 -9.44
N VAL A 70 -1.53 -1.63 -9.32
CA VAL A 70 -1.08 -2.16 -8.02
C VAL A 70 -0.61 -1.02 -7.12
N LEU A 71 0.07 -0.02 -7.67
CA LEU A 71 0.49 1.17 -6.94
C LEU A 71 -0.71 1.95 -6.37
N ALA A 72 -1.70 2.22 -7.21
CA ALA A 72 -2.91 2.93 -6.82
C ALA A 72 -3.68 2.18 -5.72
N GLN A 73 -3.86 0.87 -5.91
CA GLN A 73 -4.53 0.00 -4.96
C GLN A 73 -3.80 -0.02 -3.61
N ALA A 74 -2.49 -0.29 -3.60
CA ALA A 74 -1.71 -0.36 -2.37
C ALA A 74 -1.68 0.97 -1.60
N ILE A 75 -1.66 2.12 -2.31
CA ILE A 75 -1.78 3.45 -1.66
C ILE A 75 -3.18 3.64 -1.04
N SER A 76 -4.25 3.24 -1.74
CA SER A 76 -5.63 3.34 -1.24
C SER A 76 -5.81 2.49 0.01
N GLU A 77 -5.46 1.21 -0.07
CA GLU A 77 -5.62 0.25 1.02
C GLU A 77 -4.76 0.61 2.24
N PHE A 78 -3.53 1.11 2.03
CA PHE A 78 -2.72 1.64 3.13
C PHE A 78 -3.40 2.80 3.87
N ALA A 79 -4.01 3.72 3.12
CA ALA A 79 -4.72 4.87 3.69
C ALA A 79 -6.00 4.44 4.44
N GLU A 80 -6.75 3.49 3.88
CA GLU A 80 -7.94 2.90 4.52
C GLU A 80 -7.60 2.08 5.77
N ALA A 81 -6.41 1.46 5.80
CA ALA A 81 -5.95 0.70 6.96
C ALA A 81 -5.73 1.57 8.22
N GLU A 82 -5.55 2.89 8.06
CA GLU A 82 -5.39 3.84 9.19
C GLU A 82 -6.54 3.74 10.20
N GLU A 83 -7.77 3.47 9.75
CA GLU A 83 -8.94 3.36 10.62
C GLU A 83 -9.00 2.04 11.40
N ARG A 84 -8.25 1.02 10.97
CA ARG A 84 -8.34 -0.36 11.47
C ARG A 84 -7.11 -0.81 12.24
N ILE A 85 -5.96 -0.19 12.01
CA ILE A 85 -4.70 -0.64 12.59
C ILE A 85 -4.50 -0.15 14.02
N GLU A 86 -4.08 -1.05 14.89
CA GLU A 86 -3.47 -0.71 16.18
C GLU A 86 -1.95 -0.85 16.08
N VAL A 87 -1.24 0.27 15.94
CA VAL A 87 0.21 0.26 15.75
C VAL A 87 0.93 -0.16 17.03
N TRP A 88 1.79 -1.17 16.93
CA TRP A 88 2.61 -1.63 18.05
C TRP A 88 3.48 -0.50 18.60
N GLU A 89 3.41 -0.27 19.92
CA GLU A 89 4.07 0.88 20.56
C GLU A 89 5.57 0.92 20.26
N GLU A 90 6.25 -0.22 20.31
CA GLU A 90 7.68 -0.35 20.06
C GLU A 90 8.07 -0.12 18.59
N TYR A 91 7.12 -0.18 17.65
CA TYR A 91 7.36 -0.05 16.21
C TYR A 91 6.68 1.16 15.54
N ARG A 92 6.18 2.11 16.33
CA ARG A 92 5.58 3.35 15.79
C ARG A 92 6.47 4.10 14.81
N LEU A 93 7.78 4.15 15.08
CA LEU A 93 8.74 4.78 14.17
C LEU A 93 8.82 4.03 12.83
N VAL A 94 8.73 2.70 12.85
CA VAL A 94 8.77 1.87 11.63
C VAL A 94 7.52 2.10 10.78
N ASP A 95 6.34 2.16 11.42
CA ASP A 95 5.09 2.45 10.72
C ASP A 95 5.07 3.87 10.14
N GLU A 96 5.59 4.87 10.85
CA GLU A 96 5.73 6.23 10.30
C GLU A 96 6.71 6.32 9.13
N VAL A 97 7.79 5.53 9.14
CA VAL A 97 8.69 5.43 7.98
C VAL A 97 7.95 4.80 6.80
N ALA A 98 7.17 3.74 7.03
CA ALA A 98 6.35 3.13 5.99
C ALA A 98 5.35 4.14 5.41
N ARG A 99 4.63 4.87 6.26
CA ARG A 99 3.71 5.96 5.86
C ARG A 99 4.40 7.01 5.01
N ARG A 100 5.63 7.40 5.36
CA ARG A 100 6.40 8.39 4.60
C ARG A 100 6.83 7.89 3.22
N ILE A 101 7.13 6.60 3.07
CA ILE A 101 7.42 5.97 1.78
C ILE A 101 6.16 5.97 0.90
N VAL A 102 5.02 5.53 1.44
CA VAL A 102 3.74 5.51 0.70
C VAL A 102 3.31 6.93 0.30
N GLN A 103 3.45 7.90 1.21
CA GLN A 103 3.20 9.31 0.92
C GLN A 103 4.10 9.85 -0.20
N PHE A 104 5.38 9.46 -0.23
CA PHE A 104 6.29 9.88 -1.28
C PHE A 104 5.89 9.35 -2.66
N ALA A 105 5.47 8.09 -2.74
CA ALA A 105 4.95 7.50 -3.97
C ALA A 105 3.69 8.23 -4.47
N SER A 106 2.76 8.53 -3.56
CA SER A 106 1.57 9.34 -3.87
C SER A 106 1.97 10.74 -4.37
N ASP A 107 2.91 11.40 -3.69
CA ASP A 107 3.36 12.75 -4.06
C ASP A 107 4.00 12.79 -5.45
N LYS A 108 4.74 11.75 -5.81
CA LYS A 108 5.33 11.61 -7.14
C LYS A 108 4.24 11.47 -8.21
N HIS A 109 3.22 10.64 -7.97
CA HIS A 109 2.06 10.54 -8.85
C HIS A 109 1.36 11.89 -9.01
N TRP A 110 1.04 12.55 -7.91
CA TRP A 110 0.34 13.84 -7.95
C TRP A 110 1.16 14.94 -8.61
N SER A 111 2.47 14.99 -8.36
CA SER A 111 3.36 15.98 -8.96
C SER A 111 3.47 15.78 -10.47
N ALA A 112 3.53 14.52 -10.93
CA ALA A 112 3.64 14.19 -12.34
C ALA A 112 2.34 14.48 -13.12
N ASN A 113 1.17 14.29 -12.50
CA ASN A 113 -0.13 14.39 -13.20
C ASN A 113 -0.85 15.73 -12.98
N TYR A 114 -0.63 16.40 -11.85
CA TYR A 114 -1.37 17.61 -11.44
C TYR A 114 -0.47 18.79 -11.06
N GLY A 115 0.86 18.62 -11.06
CA GLY A 115 1.81 19.70 -10.81
C GLY A 115 1.99 20.11 -9.34
N HIS A 116 1.45 19.32 -8.39
CA HIS A 116 1.61 19.55 -6.96
C HIS A 116 1.69 18.22 -6.18
N ARG A 117 2.19 18.25 -4.94
CA ARG A 117 2.18 17.06 -4.05
C ARG A 117 0.76 16.68 -3.65
N THR A 118 0.61 15.48 -3.09
CA THR A 118 -0.69 14.95 -2.63
C THR A 118 -1.32 15.91 -1.61
N PRO A 119 -2.52 16.41 -1.85
CA PRO A 119 -3.24 17.18 -0.84
C PRO A 119 -3.54 16.32 0.38
N ARG A 120 -3.51 16.91 1.58
CA ARG A 120 -3.69 16.16 2.85
C ARG A 120 -4.99 15.34 2.91
N THR A 121 -6.06 15.84 2.30
CA THR A 121 -7.39 15.19 2.27
C THR A 121 -7.59 14.20 1.11
N PHE A 122 -6.54 13.97 0.33
CA PHE A 122 -6.54 13.12 -0.86
C PHE A 122 -5.48 12.01 -0.79
N PHE A 123 -4.80 11.83 0.35
CA PHE A 123 -3.97 10.65 0.55
C PHE A 123 -4.85 9.38 0.45
N GLY A 124 -4.38 8.37 -0.27
CA GLY A 124 -5.18 7.22 -0.69
C GLY A 124 -5.87 7.37 -2.07
N LYS A 125 -5.92 8.59 -2.63
CA LYS A 125 -6.56 8.85 -3.94
C LYS A 125 -5.54 9.16 -5.03
N MET A 126 -5.90 8.80 -6.27
CA MET A 126 -5.04 9.01 -7.45
C MET A 126 -5.58 10.10 -8.41
N SER A 127 -6.71 10.72 -8.07
CA SER A 127 -7.29 11.84 -8.82
C SER A 127 -7.93 12.89 -7.89
N PRO A 128 -8.07 14.14 -8.37
CA PRO A 128 -8.76 15.21 -7.65
C PRO A 128 -10.29 15.08 -7.68
N GLU A 129 -10.81 14.21 -8.54
CA GLU A 129 -12.24 13.93 -8.65
C GLU A 129 -12.71 13.22 -7.38
N ARG A 130 -13.79 13.72 -6.77
CA ARG A 130 -14.48 12.95 -5.73
C ARG A 130 -15.19 11.80 -6.45
N ASN A 131 -14.99 10.56 -6.02
CA ASN A 131 -15.86 9.45 -6.42
C ASN A 131 -17.31 9.85 -6.15
N THR A 132 -18.04 10.18 -7.20
CA THR A 132 -19.46 10.55 -7.16
C THR A 132 -20.35 9.33 -7.26
N GLU A 133 -19.78 8.13 -7.40
CA GLU A 133 -20.51 6.87 -7.58
C GLU A 133 -21.41 6.49 -6.39
N ASN A 134 -21.19 7.07 -5.20
CA ASN A 134 -22.00 6.83 -4.00
C ASN A 134 -22.78 8.05 -3.49
N VAL A 135 -22.91 9.12 -4.29
CA VAL A 135 -23.83 10.20 -3.94
C VAL A 135 -25.18 9.86 -4.54
N GLU A 136 -26.10 9.31 -3.73
CA GLU A 136 -27.52 9.38 -4.07
C GLU A 136 -27.87 10.86 -4.27
N THR A 137 -28.03 11.26 -5.53
CA THR A 137 -28.48 12.60 -5.87
C THR A 137 -29.92 12.70 -5.40
N MET A 138 -30.12 13.27 -4.21
CA MET A 138 -31.45 13.70 -3.77
C MET A 138 -31.99 14.70 -4.81
N ASP A 139 -32.99 14.28 -5.56
CA ASP A 139 -33.70 15.11 -6.51
C ASP A 139 -34.46 16.21 -5.75
N LEU A 140 -34.08 17.46 -6.00
CA LEU A 140 -34.66 18.64 -5.36
C LEU A 140 -35.83 19.22 -6.16
N GLU A 141 -36.21 18.63 -7.30
CA GLU A 141 -37.32 19.14 -8.14
C GLU A 141 -38.71 18.95 -7.49
N GLY A 142 -38.83 18.22 -6.38
CA GLY A 142 -40.08 18.06 -5.64
C GLY A 142 -40.35 19.11 -4.55
N LEU A 143 -39.48 20.12 -4.38
CA LEU A 143 -39.55 21.10 -3.27
C LEU A 143 -39.94 22.54 -3.69
N LEU A 144 -40.33 22.75 -4.95
CA LEU A 144 -40.86 24.03 -5.45
C LEU A 144 -42.34 23.88 -5.83
#